data_AF-A0A926SZN8-F1
#
_entry.id   AF-A0A926SZN8-F1
#
_cell.length_a   1.000
_cell.length_b   1.000
_cell.length_c   1.000
_cell.angle_alpha   90.00
_cell.angle_beta   90.00
_cell.angle_gamma   90.00
#
_symmetry.space_group_name_H-M   'P 1'
#
loop_
_entity.id
_entity.type
_entity.pdbx_description
1 polymer ?
#
loop_
_entity_poly.entity_id
_entity_poly.type
_entity_poly.pdbx_seq_one_letter_code
_entity_poly.pdbx_strand_id
1 'polypeptide(L)'
;MQPSGLPFNTLGIDSAIDRHPLTVAPDTPLVEVLGLMSKLRSSCIIPVCSSVTNPLEASLSSTSGGGLLDRENEKVLDAAHSAGGCVLVMDGLQLVGVFTERDMVRLTAAGASLAAVKILDVVTQPPLVLKHSEVKDVFTVLSLFRQHRIRHLPIVDDGGSLVGVVTQDSIRTALQPVNLLTRLRYVRDVMTPSVVHAPLTASVMDLAQLMARQLVSCVVITKEARGNCTESSNSQFATSTLQLPVGIVTERDIVQFQALELDLSKTQAKDVMSTPLFCLSPSDSLWVAHQEMQRRRVRRLVVSGSGGELLGIVSQTSLLQVLNPADMYGVIEVLQQAVEERTQTLNNTNERLRREISERKRAEEALRQAHDDLKKQVEERTAQLTRANALLKQDIIERQRVEAALRQSEAQSKEQTTKLEQTVQELQKTQAQLIEKEKMSTLGQMVSAVTQEINNPINFIYGNLTYAGQYVEDLLLLLQVYAKNYPQPADEVQEEIDTIDLDFIKKDLPKILGSMQLGADRIRNLLLYLRNFSRVEDIHKITSANVKQRVENKAIKNSHYLNF
;
A
#
# COMPACT_ATOMS: atom_id res chain seq x y z
N MET A 1 -27.79 -14.45 31.16
CA MET A 1 -29.03 -14.44 30.38
C MET A 1 -29.23 -15.86 29.86
N GLN A 2 -30.27 -16.57 30.31
CA GLN A 2 -30.59 -17.89 29.78
C GLN A 2 -30.85 -17.77 28.27
N PRO A 3 -30.31 -18.69 27.44
CA PRO A 3 -30.66 -18.70 26.03
C PRO A 3 -32.12 -19.14 25.93
N SER A 4 -32.97 -18.22 25.47
CA SER A 4 -34.35 -18.47 25.07
C SER A 4 -34.39 -19.69 24.15
N GLY A 5 -35.01 -20.76 24.64
CA GLY A 5 -35.16 -22.02 23.90
C GLY A 5 -35.78 -21.79 22.52
N LEU A 6 -35.24 -22.51 21.53
CA LEU A 6 -35.75 -22.54 20.16
C LEU A 6 -37.27 -22.82 20.14
N PRO A 7 -38.04 -22.16 19.26
CA PRO A 7 -39.50 -22.15 19.28
C PRO A 7 -40.07 -23.37 18.54
N PHE A 8 -39.65 -24.58 18.88
CA PHE A 8 -40.30 -25.79 18.36
C PHE A 8 -41.52 -26.22 19.19
N ASN A 9 -41.70 -25.62 20.38
CA ASN A 9 -42.70 -26.06 21.35
C ASN A 9 -44.12 -25.47 21.16
N THR A 10 -44.40 -24.74 20.08
CA THR A 10 -45.73 -24.16 19.84
C THR A 10 -46.06 -24.02 18.35
N LEU A 11 -45.89 -25.08 17.55
CA LEU A 11 -46.70 -25.17 16.33
C LEU A 11 -48.07 -25.70 16.74
N GLY A 12 -48.97 -24.78 17.09
CA GLY A 12 -50.36 -25.11 17.41
C GLY A 12 -51.08 -25.72 16.20
N ILE A 13 -51.96 -26.69 16.44
CA ILE A 13 -52.71 -27.35 15.37
C ILE A 13 -53.71 -26.40 14.70
N ASP A 14 -54.06 -25.28 15.32
CA ASP A 14 -55.14 -24.40 14.86
C ASP A 14 -54.94 -23.87 13.45
N SER A 15 -53.70 -23.66 13.02
CA SER A 15 -53.37 -23.28 11.64
C SER A 15 -53.51 -24.42 10.63
N ALA A 16 -53.58 -25.67 11.11
CA ALA A 16 -53.78 -26.88 10.31
C ALA A 16 -55.24 -27.37 10.31
N ILE A 17 -56.13 -26.81 11.12
CA ILE A 17 -57.55 -27.22 11.12
C ILE A 17 -58.25 -26.55 9.94
N ASP A 18 -58.69 -27.36 8.98
CA ASP A 18 -59.62 -26.92 7.93
C ASP A 18 -61.03 -26.85 8.51
N ARG A 19 -61.54 -25.62 8.65
CA ARG A 19 -62.86 -25.32 9.23
C ARG A 19 -64.01 -25.42 8.24
N HIS A 20 -63.74 -25.67 6.95
CA HIS A 20 -64.77 -25.79 5.92
C HIS A 20 -64.67 -27.12 5.15
N PRO A 21 -64.74 -28.27 5.86
CA PRO A 21 -64.73 -29.57 5.19
C PRO A 21 -66.00 -29.78 4.37
N LEU A 22 -65.90 -30.62 3.34
CA LEU A 22 -67.07 -31.06 2.58
C LEU A 22 -67.94 -31.98 3.44
N THR A 23 -69.16 -31.54 3.75
CA THR A 23 -70.14 -32.27 4.57
C THR A 23 -71.40 -32.63 3.79
N VAL A 24 -72.00 -33.79 4.05
CA VAL A 24 -73.25 -34.26 3.45
C VAL A 24 -74.19 -34.88 4.47
N ALA A 25 -75.49 -34.93 4.16
CA ALA A 25 -76.49 -35.58 5.01
C ALA A 25 -76.47 -37.11 4.83
N PRO A 26 -76.92 -37.92 5.80
CA PRO A 26 -76.80 -39.38 5.77
C PRO A 26 -77.60 -40.05 4.64
N ASP A 27 -78.68 -39.41 4.21
CA ASP A 27 -79.58 -39.85 3.16
C ASP A 27 -79.14 -39.44 1.74
N THR A 28 -78.03 -38.69 1.63
CA THR A 28 -77.50 -38.21 0.34
C THR A 28 -77.09 -39.42 -0.54
N PRO A 29 -77.56 -39.49 -1.81
CA PRO A 29 -77.17 -40.55 -2.74
C PRO A 29 -75.67 -40.52 -3.03
N LEU A 30 -75.05 -41.71 -3.12
CA LEU A 30 -73.59 -41.82 -3.34
C LEU A 30 -73.12 -41.17 -4.65
N VAL A 31 -73.97 -41.18 -5.69
CA VAL A 31 -73.69 -40.54 -7.00
C VAL A 31 -73.55 -39.02 -6.85
N GLU A 32 -74.34 -38.40 -5.99
CA GLU A 32 -74.23 -36.96 -5.72
C GLU A 32 -72.94 -36.64 -4.96
N VAL A 33 -72.59 -37.47 -3.96
CA VAL A 33 -71.33 -37.37 -3.22
C VAL A 33 -70.11 -37.49 -4.16
N LEU A 34 -70.16 -38.42 -5.12
CA LEU A 34 -69.14 -38.56 -6.17
C LEU A 34 -69.00 -37.29 -7.02
N GLY A 35 -70.12 -36.69 -7.40
CA GLY A 35 -70.15 -35.41 -8.10
C GLY A 35 -69.46 -34.31 -7.29
N LEU A 36 -69.71 -34.23 -5.98
CA LEU A 36 -69.08 -33.25 -5.09
C LEU A 36 -67.56 -33.49 -4.94
N MET A 37 -67.14 -34.75 -4.79
CA MET A 37 -65.72 -35.12 -4.72
C MET A 37 -64.97 -34.87 -6.04
N SER A 38 -65.66 -34.98 -7.18
CA SER A 38 -65.08 -34.78 -8.52
C SER A 38 -65.08 -33.31 -8.98
N LYS A 39 -66.10 -32.50 -8.62
CA LYS A 39 -66.26 -31.09 -9.04
C LYS A 39 -65.15 -30.16 -8.53
N LEU A 40 -64.43 -30.53 -7.47
CA LEU A 40 -63.23 -29.82 -6.99
C LEU A 40 -62.03 -29.93 -7.95
N ARG A 41 -62.20 -30.51 -9.14
CA ARG A 41 -61.19 -30.80 -10.17
C ARG A 41 -61.34 -29.97 -11.46
N SER A 42 -62.12 -28.90 -11.52
CA SER A 42 -62.35 -28.13 -12.76
C SER A 42 -61.14 -27.31 -13.25
N SER A 43 -59.95 -27.92 -13.30
CA SER A 43 -58.76 -27.41 -13.99
C SER A 43 -57.96 -28.49 -14.76
N CYS A 44 -58.52 -29.70 -15.00
CA CYS A 44 -57.87 -30.71 -15.85
C CYS A 44 -58.79 -31.19 -16.97
N ILE A 45 -58.47 -30.77 -18.19
CA ILE A 45 -59.11 -31.17 -19.44
C ILE A 45 -58.69 -32.63 -19.72
N ILE A 46 -59.64 -33.56 -19.70
CA ILE A 46 -59.50 -34.82 -20.44
C ILE A 46 -59.77 -34.47 -21.91
N PRO A 47 -58.91 -34.87 -22.87
CA PRO A 47 -59.21 -34.65 -24.27
C PRO A 47 -60.39 -35.55 -24.65
N VAL A 48 -61.59 -34.98 -24.66
CA VAL A 48 -62.73 -35.58 -25.35
C VAL A 48 -62.39 -35.50 -26.84
N CYS A 49 -62.17 -36.65 -27.46
CA CYS A 49 -61.98 -36.76 -28.90
C CYS A 49 -63.21 -36.22 -29.63
N SER A 50 -63.10 -35.00 -30.18
CA SER A 50 -63.90 -34.56 -31.32
C SER A 50 -63.08 -33.62 -32.19
N SER A 51 -62.57 -34.20 -33.28
CA SER A 51 -62.27 -33.60 -34.59
C SER A 51 -61.63 -32.21 -34.68
N VAL A 52 -60.40 -32.22 -35.22
CA VAL A 52 -59.84 -31.28 -36.21
C VAL A 52 -59.71 -29.81 -35.78
N THR A 53 -58.48 -29.39 -35.43
CA THR A 53 -57.70 -28.34 -36.13
C THR A 53 -56.31 -28.16 -35.47
N ASN A 54 -55.33 -27.76 -36.29
CA ASN A 54 -53.88 -27.82 -36.06
C ASN A 54 -53.33 -27.04 -34.85
N PRO A 55 -52.21 -27.49 -34.23
CA PRO A 55 -51.45 -26.72 -33.25
C PRO A 55 -50.18 -26.13 -33.88
N LEU A 56 -50.19 -24.83 -34.18
CA LEU A 56 -48.99 -24.04 -34.45
C LEU A 56 -49.32 -22.58 -34.11
N GLU A 57 -49.14 -22.20 -32.85
CA GLU A 57 -48.75 -20.86 -32.39
C GLU A 57 -48.86 -20.78 -30.87
N ALA A 58 -47.73 -20.42 -30.24
CA ALA A 58 -47.60 -19.69 -28.97
C ALA A 58 -46.34 -20.18 -28.22
N SER A 59 -45.19 -19.86 -28.79
CA SER A 59 -43.94 -19.69 -28.05
C SER A 59 -43.60 -18.21 -28.06
N LEU A 60 -43.16 -17.71 -26.90
CA LEU A 60 -42.32 -16.50 -26.70
C LEU A 60 -43.01 -15.14 -26.57
N SER A 61 -43.12 -14.69 -25.33
CA SER A 61 -42.70 -13.36 -24.83
C SER A 61 -42.92 -13.38 -23.30
N SER A 62 -42.19 -12.70 -22.41
CA SER A 62 -40.86 -12.10 -22.37
C SER A 62 -40.72 -11.51 -20.95
N THR A 63 -39.48 -11.45 -20.46
CA THR A 63 -38.94 -10.46 -19.50
C THR A 63 -39.24 -10.53 -17.99
N SER A 64 -38.13 -10.53 -17.28
CA SER A 64 -37.85 -10.14 -15.90
C SER A 64 -38.40 -8.77 -15.49
N GLY A 65 -39.00 -8.71 -14.29
CA GLY A 65 -39.26 -7.48 -13.55
C GLY A 65 -39.61 -7.83 -12.11
N GLY A 66 -38.73 -7.50 -11.17
CA GLY A 66 -39.00 -7.60 -9.74
C GLY A 66 -39.96 -6.52 -9.27
N GLY A 67 -40.85 -6.87 -8.36
CA GLY A 67 -41.74 -5.93 -7.68
C GLY A 67 -42.41 -6.62 -6.50
N LEU A 68 -42.12 -6.12 -5.29
CA LEU A 68 -42.98 -6.28 -4.12
C LEU A 68 -44.40 -5.93 -4.52
N LEU A 69 -45.34 -6.87 -4.44
CA LEU A 69 -46.78 -6.71 -4.24
C LEU A 69 -47.39 -8.08 -4.56
N ASP A 70 -47.58 -8.94 -3.56
CA ASP A 70 -48.58 -10.02 -3.55
C ASP A 70 -48.48 -10.79 -2.22
N ARG A 71 -48.91 -10.15 -1.12
CA ARG A 71 -49.05 -10.82 0.19
C ARG A 71 -50.50 -11.10 0.57
N GLU A 72 -51.45 -10.60 -0.22
CA GLU A 72 -52.89 -10.76 0.03
C GLU A 72 -53.56 -11.77 -0.94
N ASN A 73 -53.00 -11.97 -2.14
CA ASN A 73 -53.50 -12.98 -3.10
C ASN A 73 -53.07 -14.42 -2.78
N GLU A 74 -52.00 -14.64 -2.02
CA GLU A 74 -51.56 -15.99 -1.60
C GLU A 74 -52.55 -16.65 -0.63
N LYS A 75 -53.21 -15.87 0.24
CA LYS A 75 -54.14 -16.42 1.25
C LYS A 75 -55.49 -16.87 0.69
N VAL A 76 -55.93 -16.28 -0.43
CA VAL A 76 -57.24 -16.61 -1.03
C VAL A 76 -57.14 -17.85 -1.93
N LEU A 77 -55.98 -18.11 -2.53
CA LEU A 77 -55.75 -19.31 -3.35
C LEU A 77 -55.41 -20.56 -2.51
N ASP A 78 -54.90 -20.40 -1.29
CA ASP A 78 -54.51 -21.52 -0.43
C ASP A 78 -55.69 -22.29 0.18
N ALA A 79 -56.86 -21.64 0.33
CA ALA A 79 -58.09 -22.27 0.83
C ALA A 79 -58.65 -23.37 -0.09
N ALA A 80 -58.19 -23.45 -1.35
CA ALA A 80 -58.59 -24.48 -2.31
C ALA A 80 -57.84 -25.82 -2.14
N HIS A 81 -56.82 -25.91 -1.29
CA HIS A 81 -55.94 -27.09 -1.22
C HIS A 81 -56.49 -28.28 -0.39
N SER A 82 -57.56 -28.10 0.39
CA SER A 82 -57.91 -29.09 1.43
C SER A 82 -59.10 -30.03 1.13
N ALA A 83 -60.05 -29.69 0.24
CA ALA A 83 -61.37 -30.33 0.29
C ALA A 83 -61.62 -31.56 -0.63
N GLY A 84 -60.62 -32.12 -1.33
CA GLY A 84 -60.89 -33.10 -2.41
C GLY A 84 -60.87 -34.59 -2.06
N GLY A 85 -60.48 -34.99 -0.84
CA GLY A 85 -60.14 -36.40 -0.53
C GLY A 85 -61.09 -37.16 0.39
N CYS A 86 -61.94 -36.44 1.14
CA CYS A 86 -62.87 -37.01 2.09
C CYS A 86 -64.16 -36.18 2.19
N VAL A 87 -65.23 -36.85 2.56
CA VAL A 87 -66.55 -36.26 2.85
C VAL A 87 -66.96 -36.68 4.25
N LEU A 88 -67.43 -35.72 5.04
CA LEU A 88 -67.93 -35.94 6.39
C LEU A 88 -69.45 -36.10 6.35
N VAL A 89 -69.96 -37.17 6.94
CA VAL A 89 -71.41 -37.44 7.00
C VAL A 89 -71.94 -36.90 8.33
N MET A 90 -72.82 -35.92 8.27
CA MET A 90 -73.35 -35.20 9.42
C MET A 90 -74.85 -35.49 9.59
N ASP A 91 -75.25 -35.93 10.78
CA ASP A 91 -76.66 -35.97 11.19
C ASP A 91 -76.92 -34.78 12.13
N GLY A 92 -77.47 -33.70 11.56
CA GLY A 92 -77.53 -32.41 12.23
C GLY A 92 -76.13 -31.86 12.55
N LEU A 93 -75.81 -31.74 13.85
CA LEU A 93 -74.51 -31.26 14.34
C LEU A 93 -73.53 -32.39 14.71
N GLN A 94 -73.96 -33.65 14.61
CA GLN A 94 -73.16 -34.80 15.00
C GLN A 94 -72.48 -35.45 13.79
N LEU A 95 -71.19 -35.75 13.93
CA LEU A 95 -70.44 -36.49 12.91
C LEU A 95 -70.74 -37.99 13.03
N VAL A 96 -71.39 -38.54 12.00
CA VAL A 96 -71.79 -39.96 11.95
C VAL A 96 -70.75 -40.82 11.26
N GLY A 97 -70.00 -40.28 10.31
CA GLY A 97 -68.98 -41.05 9.61
C GLY A 97 -68.10 -40.24 8.67
N VAL A 98 -67.03 -40.88 8.20
CA VAL A 98 -66.11 -40.34 7.20
C VAL A 98 -66.10 -41.25 5.97
N PHE A 99 -66.25 -40.65 4.80
CA PHE A 99 -66.15 -41.33 3.50
C PHE A 99 -64.95 -40.79 2.72
N THR A 100 -64.15 -41.67 2.12
CA THR A 100 -62.88 -41.30 1.46
C THR A 100 -62.74 -41.87 0.06
N GLU A 101 -61.76 -41.36 -0.72
CA GLU A 101 -61.36 -41.93 -2.02
C GLU A 101 -61.11 -43.45 -1.93
N ARG A 102 -60.58 -43.94 -0.80
CA ARG A 102 -60.28 -45.36 -0.59
C ARG A 102 -61.53 -46.21 -0.45
N ASP A 103 -62.57 -45.68 0.18
CA ASP A 103 -63.86 -46.36 0.30
C ASP A 103 -64.50 -46.53 -1.08
N MET A 104 -64.37 -45.50 -1.94
CA MET A 104 -64.81 -45.59 -3.32
C MET A 104 -64.06 -46.65 -4.13
N VAL A 105 -62.74 -46.73 -3.96
CA VAL A 105 -61.94 -47.78 -4.62
C VAL A 105 -62.36 -49.17 -4.17
N ARG A 106 -62.65 -49.36 -2.87
CA ARG A 106 -63.17 -50.64 -2.35
C ARG A 106 -64.52 -51.02 -2.95
N LEU A 107 -65.46 -50.07 -3.04
CA LEU A 107 -66.78 -50.29 -3.66
C LEU A 107 -66.66 -50.62 -5.15
N THR A 108 -65.78 -49.90 -5.85
CA THR A 108 -65.48 -50.15 -7.26
C THR A 108 -64.90 -51.54 -7.48
N ALA A 109 -63.90 -51.94 -6.67
CA ALA A 109 -63.28 -53.25 -6.74
C ALA A 109 -64.26 -54.40 -6.45
N ALA A 110 -65.30 -54.15 -5.66
CA ALA A 110 -66.37 -55.11 -5.37
C ALA A 110 -67.44 -55.18 -6.48
N GLY A 111 -67.40 -54.32 -7.49
CA GLY A 111 -68.40 -54.27 -8.56
C GLY A 111 -69.79 -53.82 -8.10
N ALA A 112 -69.86 -53.06 -6.99
CA ALA A 112 -71.13 -52.60 -6.45
C ALA A 112 -71.82 -51.58 -7.39
N SER A 113 -73.13 -51.70 -7.57
CA SER A 113 -73.92 -50.70 -8.29
C SER A 113 -74.15 -49.48 -7.40
N LEU A 114 -73.77 -48.30 -7.89
CA LEU A 114 -73.74 -47.05 -7.10
C LEU A 114 -75.07 -46.26 -7.15
N ALA A 115 -75.96 -46.59 -8.08
CA ALA A 115 -77.14 -45.78 -8.41
C ALA A 115 -78.21 -45.71 -7.30
N ALA A 116 -78.28 -46.71 -6.41
CA ALA A 116 -79.30 -46.82 -5.36
C ALA A 116 -78.72 -46.82 -3.94
N VAL A 117 -77.42 -46.60 -3.78
CA VAL A 117 -76.72 -46.70 -2.48
C VAL A 117 -76.69 -45.33 -1.82
N LYS A 118 -77.07 -45.28 -0.53
CA LYS A 118 -76.94 -44.08 0.29
C LYS A 118 -75.56 -44.00 0.92
N ILE A 119 -75.09 -42.79 1.21
CA ILE A 119 -73.77 -42.60 1.81
C ILE A 119 -73.64 -43.28 3.18
N LEU A 120 -74.71 -43.32 3.97
CA LEU A 120 -74.73 -43.95 5.30
C LEU A 120 -74.43 -45.46 5.26
N ASP A 121 -74.79 -46.14 4.17
CA ASP A 121 -74.62 -47.60 4.04
C ASP A 121 -73.17 -48.01 3.77
N VAL A 122 -72.33 -47.05 3.36
CA VAL A 122 -70.94 -47.29 2.92
C VAL A 122 -69.89 -46.52 3.71
N VAL A 123 -70.32 -45.64 4.61
CA VAL A 123 -69.44 -44.80 5.43
C VAL A 123 -68.76 -45.62 6.53
N THR A 124 -67.53 -45.25 6.90
CA THR A 124 -66.84 -45.88 8.04
C THR A 124 -67.45 -45.41 9.36
N GLN A 125 -67.91 -46.35 10.20
CA GLN A 125 -68.49 -46.09 11.52
C GLN A 125 -67.89 -47.02 12.60
N PRO A 126 -67.63 -46.53 13.82
CA PRO A 126 -67.63 -45.11 14.22
C PRO A 126 -66.39 -44.36 13.65
N PRO A 127 -66.51 -43.06 13.33
CA PRO A 127 -65.37 -42.29 12.84
C PRO A 127 -64.36 -42.07 13.96
N LEU A 128 -63.07 -42.19 13.63
CA LEU A 128 -62.01 -41.77 14.55
C LEU A 128 -61.99 -40.24 14.60
N VAL A 129 -62.29 -39.67 15.76
CA VAL A 129 -62.29 -38.23 16.02
C VAL A 129 -61.26 -37.88 17.08
N LEU A 130 -60.79 -36.63 17.08
CA LEU A 130 -59.92 -36.09 18.13
C LEU A 130 -60.57 -34.85 18.73
N LYS A 131 -60.66 -34.77 20.05
CA LYS A 131 -61.19 -33.57 20.71
C LYS A 131 -60.16 -32.46 20.63
N HIS A 132 -60.61 -31.24 20.37
CA HIS A 132 -59.75 -30.08 20.27
C HIS A 132 -58.94 -29.84 21.56
N SER A 133 -59.53 -30.10 22.73
CA SER A 133 -58.90 -30.03 24.05
C SER A 133 -57.81 -31.08 24.28
N GLU A 134 -57.87 -32.21 23.57
CA GLU A 134 -56.89 -33.30 23.66
C GLU A 134 -55.67 -33.08 22.75
N VAL A 135 -55.72 -32.09 21.85
CA VAL A 135 -54.60 -31.80 20.94
C VAL A 135 -53.49 -31.08 21.69
N LYS A 136 -52.39 -31.80 21.94
CA LYS A 136 -51.19 -31.24 22.57
C LYS A 136 -50.27 -30.56 21.57
N ASP A 137 -50.04 -31.22 20.44
CA ASP A 137 -49.13 -30.80 19.38
C ASP A 137 -49.52 -31.43 18.04
N VAL A 138 -48.89 -30.97 16.96
CA VAL A 138 -49.05 -31.53 15.62
C VAL A 138 -48.56 -32.99 15.54
N PHE A 139 -47.61 -33.39 16.39
CA PHE A 139 -47.07 -34.76 16.42
C PHE A 139 -48.08 -35.80 16.89
N THR A 140 -48.98 -35.42 17.80
CA THR A 140 -50.10 -36.25 18.24
C THR A 140 -50.96 -36.68 17.05
N VAL A 141 -51.28 -35.74 16.15
CA VAL A 141 -52.06 -36.04 14.94
C VAL A 141 -51.25 -36.84 13.92
N LEU A 142 -49.96 -36.54 13.72
CA LEU A 142 -49.09 -37.35 12.86
C LEU A 142 -48.99 -38.80 13.35
N SER A 143 -48.95 -39.01 14.68
CA SER A 143 -48.95 -40.35 15.28
C SER A 143 -50.27 -41.08 15.01
N LEU A 144 -51.42 -40.42 15.18
CA LEU A 144 -52.74 -40.99 14.88
C LEU A 144 -52.88 -41.35 13.39
N PHE A 145 -52.41 -40.49 12.47
CA PHE A 145 -52.37 -40.82 11.04
C PHE A 145 -51.58 -42.10 10.76
N ARG A 146 -50.43 -42.28 11.42
CA ARG A 146 -49.58 -43.46 11.23
C ARG A 146 -50.22 -44.72 11.85
N GLN A 147 -50.69 -44.62 13.09
CA GLN A 147 -51.26 -45.73 13.85
C GLN A 147 -52.51 -46.29 13.17
N HIS A 148 -53.40 -45.41 12.73
CA HIS A 148 -54.69 -45.80 12.15
C HIS A 148 -54.68 -45.84 10.62
N ARG A 149 -53.55 -45.52 9.96
CA ARG A 149 -53.39 -45.48 8.49
C ARG A 149 -54.44 -44.62 7.77
N ILE A 150 -54.88 -43.56 8.46
CA ILE A 150 -55.82 -42.56 7.95
C ILE A 150 -55.07 -41.30 7.52
N ARG A 151 -55.71 -40.48 6.68
CA ARG A 151 -55.15 -39.23 6.15
C ARG A 151 -55.96 -37.99 6.51
N HIS A 152 -57.14 -38.20 7.10
CA HIS A 152 -58.13 -37.21 7.47
C HIS A 152 -58.59 -37.54 8.88
N LEU A 153 -58.47 -36.57 9.79
CA LEU A 153 -58.84 -36.71 11.18
C LEU A 153 -59.80 -35.56 11.52
N PRO A 154 -61.11 -35.84 11.68
CA PRO A 154 -62.06 -34.86 12.15
C PRO A 154 -61.74 -34.42 13.57
N ILE A 155 -61.80 -33.10 13.80
CA ILE A 155 -61.61 -32.47 15.10
C ILE A 155 -62.96 -32.03 15.61
N VAL A 156 -63.29 -32.39 16.85
CA VAL A 156 -64.55 -32.05 17.52
C VAL A 156 -64.28 -31.22 18.77
N ASP A 157 -65.27 -30.47 19.23
CA ASP A 157 -65.21 -29.79 20.52
C ASP A 157 -65.49 -30.79 21.68
N ASP A 158 -65.45 -30.29 22.92
CA ASP A 158 -65.74 -31.11 24.10
C ASP A 158 -67.20 -31.59 24.15
N GLY A 159 -68.10 -30.92 23.41
CA GLY A 159 -69.51 -31.29 23.22
C GLY A 159 -69.76 -32.26 22.07
N GLY A 160 -68.73 -32.65 21.32
CA GLY A 160 -68.83 -33.57 20.18
C GLY A 160 -69.24 -32.91 18.86
N SER A 161 -69.36 -31.58 18.80
CA SER A 161 -69.67 -30.86 17.56
C SER A 161 -68.41 -30.71 16.70
N LEU A 162 -68.57 -30.76 15.38
CA LEU A 162 -67.46 -30.66 14.44
C LEU A 162 -66.83 -29.26 14.46
N VAL A 163 -65.52 -29.20 14.72
CA VAL A 163 -64.70 -27.97 14.64
C VAL A 163 -64.04 -27.85 13.26
N GLY A 164 -63.65 -28.99 12.67
CA GLY A 164 -63.02 -29.03 11.35
C GLY A 164 -62.38 -30.39 11.06
N VAL A 165 -61.55 -30.46 10.04
CA VAL A 165 -60.75 -31.65 9.69
C VAL A 165 -59.28 -31.29 9.59
N VAL A 166 -58.42 -32.16 10.11
CA VAL A 166 -56.98 -32.07 9.89
C VAL A 166 -56.59 -33.15 8.90
N THR A 167 -55.79 -32.77 7.91
CA THR A 167 -55.22 -33.65 6.89
C THR A 167 -53.70 -33.61 6.89
N GLN A 168 -53.06 -34.65 6.34
CA GLN A 168 -51.60 -34.61 6.12
C GLN A 168 -51.14 -33.39 5.31
N ASP A 169 -52.00 -32.90 4.42
CA ASP A 169 -51.74 -31.72 3.61
C ASP A 169 -51.74 -30.45 4.46
N SER A 170 -52.80 -30.25 5.25
CA SER A 170 -52.94 -29.12 6.16
C SER A 170 -51.83 -29.06 7.22
N ILE A 171 -51.39 -30.21 7.76
CA ILE A 171 -50.25 -30.28 8.67
C ILE A 171 -48.98 -29.83 7.97
N ARG A 172 -48.73 -30.32 6.75
CA ARG A 172 -47.54 -29.95 6.00
C ARG A 172 -47.49 -28.45 5.70
N THR A 173 -48.63 -27.85 5.36
CA THR A 173 -48.74 -26.40 5.13
C THR A 173 -48.54 -25.61 6.43
N ALA A 174 -49.05 -26.10 7.56
CA ALA A 174 -48.82 -25.47 8.87
C ALA A 174 -47.36 -25.58 9.35
N LEU A 175 -46.64 -26.66 9.01
CA LEU A 175 -45.25 -26.92 9.40
C LEU A 175 -44.20 -26.21 8.50
N GLN A 176 -44.59 -25.24 7.68
CA GLN A 176 -43.71 -24.59 6.68
C GLN A 176 -42.42 -23.91 7.17
N PRO A 177 -42.05 -23.83 8.48
CA PRO A 177 -40.67 -23.53 8.87
C PRO A 177 -39.70 -24.73 8.96
N VAL A 178 -40.13 -26.00 8.92
CA VAL A 178 -39.26 -27.17 9.23
C VAL A 178 -38.40 -27.64 8.02
N ASN A 179 -38.16 -26.75 7.06
CA ASN A 179 -37.47 -27.01 5.78
C ASN A 179 -36.01 -27.49 5.92
N LEU A 180 -35.43 -27.48 7.12
CA LEU A 180 -34.07 -27.97 7.39
C LEU A 180 -33.97 -29.49 7.24
N LEU A 181 -34.91 -30.27 7.78
CA LEU A 181 -34.82 -31.73 7.80
C LEU A 181 -35.01 -32.34 6.41
N THR A 182 -35.90 -31.76 5.59
CA THR A 182 -36.13 -32.18 4.20
C THR A 182 -34.99 -31.78 3.25
N ARG A 183 -34.16 -30.80 3.63
CA ARG A 183 -32.97 -30.41 2.83
C ARG A 183 -31.77 -31.31 3.07
N LEU A 184 -31.68 -31.94 4.24
CA LEU A 184 -30.52 -32.73 4.66
C LEU A 184 -30.65 -34.23 4.37
N ARG A 185 -31.84 -34.70 3.96
CA ARG A 185 -32.12 -36.12 3.65
C ARG A 185 -32.40 -36.33 2.16
N TYR A 186 -32.16 -37.54 1.69
CA TYR A 186 -32.30 -37.93 0.28
C TYR A 186 -33.54 -38.80 0.05
N VAL A 187 -34.02 -38.82 -1.20
CA VAL A 187 -35.16 -39.64 -1.64
C VAL A 187 -34.97 -41.12 -1.31
N ARG A 188 -33.76 -41.66 -1.44
CA ARG A 188 -33.44 -43.05 -1.08
C ARG A 188 -33.74 -43.41 0.38
N ASP A 189 -33.75 -42.44 1.29
CA ASP A 189 -33.91 -42.67 2.72
C ASP A 189 -35.38 -42.94 3.10
N VAL A 190 -36.33 -42.53 2.25
CA VAL A 190 -37.78 -42.60 2.54
C VAL A 190 -38.61 -43.24 1.43
N MET A 191 -38.01 -43.53 0.27
CA MET A 191 -38.72 -44.17 -0.84
C MET A 191 -39.18 -45.57 -0.46
N THR A 192 -40.36 -45.97 -0.95
CA THR A 192 -40.82 -47.36 -0.86
C THR A 192 -40.35 -48.12 -2.10
N PRO A 193 -39.44 -49.11 -1.98
CA PRO A 193 -38.86 -49.80 -3.13
C PRO A 193 -39.81 -50.83 -3.77
N SER A 194 -40.71 -51.45 -2.99
CA SER A 194 -41.70 -52.40 -3.50
C SER A 194 -42.91 -51.64 -4.07
N VAL A 195 -42.82 -51.25 -5.34
CA VAL A 195 -43.86 -50.48 -6.03
C VAL A 195 -44.85 -51.43 -6.71
N VAL A 196 -46.13 -51.24 -6.42
CA VAL A 196 -47.21 -51.95 -7.12
C VAL A 196 -47.36 -51.40 -8.52
N HIS A 197 -47.24 -52.26 -9.52
CA HIS A 197 -47.27 -51.89 -10.92
C HIS A 197 -48.20 -52.77 -11.76
N ALA A 198 -48.58 -52.28 -12.94
CA ALA A 198 -49.44 -52.98 -13.89
C ALA A 198 -49.04 -52.67 -15.35
N PRO A 199 -49.34 -53.56 -16.32
CA PRO A 199 -49.10 -53.30 -17.74
C PRO A 199 -50.07 -52.27 -18.32
N LEU A 200 -49.73 -51.70 -19.48
CA LEU A 200 -50.56 -50.72 -20.21
C LEU A 200 -51.96 -51.23 -20.59
N THR A 201 -52.11 -52.56 -20.70
CA THR A 201 -53.35 -53.23 -21.10
C THR A 201 -54.28 -53.56 -19.92
N ALA A 202 -53.84 -53.36 -18.68
CA ALA A 202 -54.66 -53.64 -17.50
C ALA A 202 -55.93 -52.77 -17.51
N SER A 203 -57.08 -53.36 -17.15
CA SER A 203 -58.32 -52.59 -17.07
C SER A 203 -58.34 -51.70 -15.83
N VAL A 204 -59.10 -50.62 -15.85
CA VAL A 204 -59.27 -49.75 -14.67
C VAL A 204 -59.87 -50.53 -13.49
N MET A 205 -60.74 -51.50 -13.75
CA MET A 205 -61.26 -52.42 -12.73
C MET A 205 -60.15 -53.25 -12.08
N ASP A 206 -59.23 -53.82 -12.87
CA ASP A 206 -58.08 -54.56 -12.34
C ASP A 206 -57.19 -53.65 -11.48
N LEU A 207 -56.98 -52.40 -11.90
CA LEU A 207 -56.22 -51.42 -11.11
C LEU A 207 -56.91 -51.12 -9.77
N ALA A 208 -58.23 -50.93 -9.76
CA ALA A 208 -59.00 -50.71 -8.53
C ALA A 208 -58.91 -51.93 -7.59
N GLN A 209 -59.01 -53.14 -8.14
CA GLN A 209 -58.83 -54.38 -7.37
C GLN A 209 -57.42 -54.52 -6.81
N LEU A 210 -56.38 -54.17 -7.58
CA LEU A 210 -55.00 -54.15 -7.09
C LEU A 210 -54.80 -53.15 -5.96
N MET A 211 -55.33 -51.92 -6.09
CA MET A 211 -55.29 -50.91 -5.03
C MET A 211 -55.99 -51.39 -3.76
N ALA A 212 -57.18 -51.98 -3.88
CA ALA A 212 -57.95 -52.48 -2.75
C ALA A 212 -57.28 -53.68 -2.05
N ARG A 213 -56.76 -54.65 -2.81
CA ARG A 213 -56.13 -55.87 -2.26
C ARG A 213 -54.78 -55.59 -1.61
N GLN A 214 -53.95 -54.76 -2.23
CA GLN A 214 -52.60 -54.48 -1.74
C GLN A 214 -52.53 -53.23 -0.85
N LEU A 215 -53.67 -52.59 -0.57
CA LEU A 215 -53.80 -51.40 0.29
C LEU A 215 -52.88 -50.25 -0.15
N VAL A 216 -52.72 -50.09 -1.47
CA VAL A 216 -51.91 -49.02 -2.07
C VAL A 216 -52.79 -47.95 -2.67
N SER A 217 -52.31 -46.71 -2.61
CA SER A 217 -53.07 -45.58 -3.14
C SER A 217 -52.91 -45.37 -4.65
N CYS A 218 -51.85 -45.93 -5.27
CA CYS A 218 -51.54 -45.86 -6.71
C CYS A 218 -51.13 -47.23 -7.23
N VAL A 219 -51.27 -47.35 -8.54
CA VAL A 219 -50.57 -48.34 -9.34
C VAL A 219 -49.73 -47.61 -10.38
N VAL A 220 -48.45 -47.94 -10.47
CA VAL A 220 -47.55 -47.41 -11.50
C VAL A 220 -47.71 -48.26 -12.76
N ILE A 221 -47.96 -47.62 -13.89
CA ILE A 221 -48.11 -48.31 -15.17
C ILE A 221 -46.74 -48.43 -15.81
N THR A 222 -46.32 -49.67 -16.06
CA THR A 222 -44.97 -49.98 -16.55
C THR A 222 -45.02 -50.58 -17.95
N LYS A 223 -44.00 -50.26 -18.74
CA LYS A 223 -43.67 -50.94 -19.99
C LYS A 223 -42.44 -51.79 -19.77
N GLU A 224 -42.49 -53.05 -20.19
CA GLU A 224 -41.31 -53.89 -20.22
C GLU A 224 -40.38 -53.43 -21.34
N ALA A 225 -39.13 -53.17 -20.99
CA ALA A 225 -38.04 -52.94 -21.92
C ALA A 225 -36.97 -54.01 -21.73
N ARG A 226 -36.43 -54.52 -22.84
CA ARG A 226 -35.21 -55.33 -22.79
C ARG A 226 -34.04 -54.38 -22.56
N GLY A 227 -33.38 -54.49 -21.41
CA GLY A 227 -32.18 -53.70 -21.13
C GLY A 227 -31.04 -54.11 -22.04
N ASN A 228 -30.45 -53.14 -22.75
CA ASN A 228 -29.13 -53.31 -23.34
C ASN A 228 -28.11 -53.02 -22.23
N CYS A 229 -27.67 -54.04 -21.51
CA CYS A 229 -26.55 -53.91 -20.58
C CYS A 229 -25.27 -53.74 -21.38
N THR A 230 -24.72 -52.53 -21.45
CA THR A 230 -23.32 -52.34 -21.85
C THR A 230 -22.43 -52.65 -20.66
N GLU A 231 -21.73 -53.77 -20.77
CA GLU A 231 -20.47 -54.21 -20.13
C GLU A 231 -20.08 -53.58 -18.78
N SER A 232 -19.97 -54.43 -17.77
CA SER A 232 -18.71 -54.63 -17.03
C SER A 232 -18.81 -55.85 -16.11
N SER A 233 -17.98 -56.85 -16.44
CA SER A 233 -17.37 -57.86 -15.57
C SER A 233 -18.27 -58.87 -14.83
N ASN A 234 -18.33 -60.07 -15.42
CA ASN A 234 -18.47 -61.38 -14.77
C ASN A 234 -19.52 -61.55 -13.66
N SER A 235 -20.76 -61.79 -14.07
CA SER A 235 -21.58 -62.84 -13.45
C SER A 235 -22.63 -63.33 -14.45
N GLN A 236 -22.65 -64.64 -14.66
CA GLN A 236 -23.62 -65.34 -15.49
C GLN A 236 -25.05 -65.12 -14.96
N PHE A 237 -26.00 -65.05 -15.90
CA PHE A 237 -27.47 -65.08 -15.73
C PHE A 237 -28.15 -63.85 -15.09
N ALA A 238 -28.66 -62.95 -15.95
CA ALA A 238 -30.09 -62.64 -16.03
C ALA A 238 -30.29 -61.56 -17.13
N THR A 239 -30.98 -61.91 -18.22
CA THR A 239 -31.65 -60.90 -19.06
C THR A 239 -32.70 -60.22 -18.17
N SER A 240 -32.28 -59.19 -17.45
CA SER A 240 -33.13 -58.50 -16.49
C SER A 240 -34.10 -57.64 -17.29
N THR A 241 -35.36 -58.09 -17.39
CA THR A 241 -36.44 -57.30 -17.97
C THR A 241 -36.58 -56.03 -17.15
N LEU A 242 -36.27 -54.88 -17.77
CA LEU A 242 -36.29 -53.60 -17.11
C LEU A 242 -37.73 -53.07 -17.16
N GLN A 243 -38.33 -52.79 -16.01
CA GLN A 243 -39.64 -52.16 -15.96
C GLN A 243 -39.49 -50.64 -16.00
N LEU A 244 -39.95 -50.03 -17.09
CA LEU A 244 -39.93 -48.58 -17.25
C LEU A 244 -41.29 -48.01 -16.83
N PRO A 245 -41.36 -47.08 -15.87
CA PRO A 245 -42.60 -46.42 -15.50
C PRO A 245 -43.01 -45.42 -16.58
N VAL A 246 -44.22 -45.58 -17.12
CA VAL A 246 -44.76 -44.75 -18.21
C VAL A 246 -45.91 -43.87 -17.75
N GLY A 247 -46.70 -44.35 -16.79
CA GLY A 247 -47.83 -43.60 -16.25
C GLY A 247 -48.17 -44.01 -14.83
N ILE A 248 -49.11 -43.30 -14.23
CA ILE A 248 -49.60 -43.59 -12.89
C ILE A 248 -51.11 -43.41 -12.84
N VAL A 249 -51.78 -44.31 -12.11
CA VAL A 249 -53.20 -44.23 -11.81
C VAL A 249 -53.38 -44.24 -10.31
N THR A 250 -54.31 -43.43 -9.81
CA THR A 250 -54.46 -43.15 -8.39
C THR A 250 -55.88 -43.40 -7.87
N GLU A 251 -56.06 -43.56 -6.55
CA GLU A 251 -57.39 -43.62 -5.91
C GLU A 251 -58.32 -42.50 -6.41
N ARG A 252 -57.78 -41.27 -6.54
CA ARG A 252 -58.51 -40.10 -7.04
C ARG A 252 -58.97 -40.23 -8.49
N ASP A 253 -58.20 -40.93 -9.32
CA ASP A 253 -58.57 -41.16 -10.71
C ASP A 253 -59.71 -42.15 -10.81
N ILE A 254 -59.72 -43.20 -9.97
CA ILE A 254 -60.86 -44.13 -9.89
C ILE A 254 -62.16 -43.40 -9.55
N VAL A 255 -62.13 -42.47 -8.59
CA VAL A 255 -63.30 -41.63 -8.24
C VAL A 255 -63.77 -40.81 -9.44
N GLN A 256 -62.84 -40.24 -10.22
CA GLN A 256 -63.20 -39.46 -11.40
C GLN A 256 -63.76 -40.35 -12.52
N PHE A 257 -63.17 -41.51 -12.77
CA PHE A 257 -63.63 -42.44 -13.80
C PHE A 257 -65.04 -42.95 -13.53
N GLN A 258 -65.36 -43.18 -12.25
CA GLN A 258 -66.73 -43.49 -11.80
C GLN A 258 -67.69 -42.30 -12.02
N ALA A 259 -67.26 -41.08 -11.66
CA ALA A 259 -68.08 -39.88 -11.86
C ALA A 259 -68.34 -39.55 -13.35
N LEU A 260 -67.48 -40.04 -14.24
CA LEU A 260 -67.62 -39.93 -15.70
C LEU A 260 -68.37 -41.11 -16.33
N GLU A 261 -68.88 -42.04 -15.51
CA GLU A 261 -69.65 -43.22 -15.93
C GLU A 261 -68.91 -44.11 -16.96
N LEU A 262 -67.58 -44.21 -16.84
CA LEU A 262 -66.78 -45.07 -17.72
C LEU A 262 -67.01 -46.56 -17.46
N ASP A 263 -66.97 -47.38 -18.52
CA ASP A 263 -66.96 -48.84 -18.39
C ASP A 263 -65.57 -49.33 -17.93
N LEU A 264 -65.37 -49.34 -16.61
CA LEU A 264 -64.08 -49.64 -15.97
C LEU A 264 -63.52 -51.03 -16.30
N SER A 265 -64.37 -51.96 -16.75
CA SER A 265 -63.95 -53.31 -17.15
C SER A 265 -63.30 -53.32 -18.53
N LYS A 266 -63.62 -52.35 -19.39
CA LYS A 266 -63.09 -52.25 -20.76
C LYS A 266 -62.04 -51.17 -20.92
N THR A 267 -62.15 -50.07 -20.18
CA THR A 267 -61.19 -48.96 -20.24
C THR A 267 -59.81 -49.44 -19.76
N GLN A 268 -58.78 -49.26 -20.60
CA GLN A 268 -57.41 -49.68 -20.28
C GLN A 268 -56.61 -48.58 -19.60
N ALA A 269 -55.62 -48.98 -18.82
CA ALA A 269 -54.72 -48.08 -18.10
C ALA A 269 -54.06 -47.04 -19.02
N LYS A 270 -53.62 -47.45 -20.21
CA LYS A 270 -52.96 -46.55 -21.18
C LYS A 270 -53.84 -45.37 -21.62
N ASP A 271 -55.16 -45.53 -21.60
CA ASP A 271 -56.10 -44.55 -22.12
C ASP A 271 -56.42 -43.47 -21.07
N VAL A 272 -56.15 -43.75 -19.80
CA VAL A 272 -56.55 -42.90 -18.66
C VAL A 272 -55.43 -42.56 -17.68
N MET A 273 -54.26 -43.19 -17.79
CA MET A 273 -53.12 -42.92 -16.91
C MET A 273 -52.59 -41.49 -17.08
N SER A 274 -52.09 -40.92 -15.99
CA SER A 274 -51.34 -39.67 -16.08
C SER A 274 -49.97 -39.93 -16.69
N THR A 275 -49.66 -39.26 -17.80
CA THR A 275 -48.41 -39.35 -18.56
C THR A 275 -48.12 -38.00 -19.25
N PRO A 276 -46.85 -37.56 -19.38
CA PRO A 276 -45.61 -38.22 -18.94
C PRO A 276 -45.37 -38.10 -17.42
N LEU A 277 -44.69 -39.10 -16.85
CA LEU A 277 -44.31 -39.08 -15.44
C LEU A 277 -43.09 -38.17 -15.20
N PHE A 278 -43.13 -37.44 -14.09
CA PHE A 278 -41.94 -36.86 -13.50
C PHE A 278 -41.34 -37.88 -12.53
N CYS A 279 -40.12 -38.33 -12.81
CA CYS A 279 -39.40 -39.27 -11.96
C CYS A 279 -38.28 -38.55 -11.19
N LEU A 280 -38.15 -38.89 -9.91
CA LEU A 280 -37.04 -38.46 -9.06
C LEU A 280 -35.87 -39.44 -9.17
N SER A 281 -34.67 -38.94 -8.94
CA SER A 281 -33.48 -39.75 -8.68
C SER A 281 -33.39 -40.14 -7.20
N PRO A 282 -32.86 -41.33 -6.85
CA PRO A 282 -32.57 -41.70 -5.46
C PRO A 282 -31.59 -40.75 -4.74
N SER A 283 -30.82 -39.95 -5.48
CA SER A 283 -29.92 -38.93 -4.95
C SER A 283 -30.56 -37.54 -4.82
N ASP A 284 -31.81 -37.36 -5.25
CA ASP A 284 -32.49 -36.07 -5.08
C ASP A 284 -32.78 -35.82 -3.60
N SER A 285 -32.81 -34.55 -3.21
CA SER A 285 -33.19 -34.18 -1.85
C SER A 285 -34.69 -34.32 -1.64
N LEU A 286 -35.11 -34.57 -0.39
CA LEU A 286 -36.54 -34.58 -0.05
C LEU A 286 -37.21 -33.23 -0.26
N TRP A 287 -36.44 -32.14 -0.23
CA TRP A 287 -36.89 -30.80 -0.60
C TRP A 287 -37.33 -30.74 -2.06
N VAL A 288 -36.55 -31.28 -2.99
CA VAL A 288 -36.92 -31.34 -4.41
C VAL A 288 -38.19 -32.17 -4.58
N ALA A 289 -38.28 -33.33 -3.92
CA ALA A 289 -39.48 -34.16 -3.94
C ALA A 289 -40.72 -33.40 -3.43
N HIS A 290 -40.59 -32.68 -2.31
CA HIS A 290 -41.65 -31.84 -1.75
C HIS A 290 -42.08 -30.72 -2.71
N GLN A 291 -41.13 -29.99 -3.27
CA GLN A 291 -41.37 -28.88 -4.19
C GLN A 291 -42.09 -29.34 -5.45
N GLU A 292 -41.64 -30.45 -6.05
CA GLU A 292 -42.27 -31.00 -7.25
C GLU A 292 -43.68 -31.55 -6.96
N MET A 293 -43.92 -32.11 -5.78
CA MET A 293 -45.28 -32.48 -5.34
C MET A 293 -46.20 -31.26 -5.24
N GLN A 294 -45.73 -30.13 -4.67
CA GLN A 294 -46.53 -28.89 -4.59
C GLN A 294 -46.81 -28.32 -5.98
N ARG A 295 -45.74 -28.11 -6.76
CA ARG A 295 -45.82 -27.49 -8.09
C ARG A 295 -46.76 -28.26 -9.03
N ARG A 296 -46.68 -29.59 -9.01
CA ARG A 296 -47.51 -30.46 -9.87
C ARG A 296 -48.84 -30.83 -9.24
N ARG A 297 -49.10 -30.40 -7.99
CA ARG A 297 -50.29 -30.75 -7.19
C ARG A 297 -50.53 -32.26 -7.12
N VAL A 298 -49.45 -33.04 -7.04
CA VAL A 298 -49.48 -34.50 -6.92
C VAL A 298 -49.04 -34.93 -5.52
N ARG A 299 -49.62 -36.04 -5.05
CA ARG A 299 -49.34 -36.58 -3.70
C ARG A 299 -48.23 -37.64 -3.67
N ARG A 300 -47.72 -38.00 -4.85
CA ARG A 300 -46.84 -39.13 -5.08
C ARG A 300 -45.94 -38.85 -6.28
N LEU A 301 -44.68 -39.28 -6.19
CA LEU A 301 -43.69 -39.17 -7.25
C LEU A 301 -42.98 -40.51 -7.40
N VAL A 302 -42.82 -40.94 -8.64
CA VAL A 302 -42.10 -42.18 -8.97
C VAL A 302 -40.60 -41.90 -8.87
N VAL A 303 -39.83 -42.87 -8.40
CA VAL A 303 -38.37 -42.82 -8.35
C VAL A 303 -37.84 -43.77 -9.40
N SER A 304 -36.98 -43.26 -10.26
CA SER A 304 -36.35 -44.02 -11.33
C SER A 304 -34.84 -44.01 -11.21
N GLY A 305 -34.20 -45.09 -11.64
CA GLY A 305 -32.75 -45.18 -11.68
C GLY A 305 -32.16 -44.56 -12.93
N SER A 306 -30.84 -44.66 -13.07
CA SER A 306 -30.11 -44.10 -14.22
C SER A 306 -30.49 -44.75 -15.55
N GLY A 307 -30.97 -46.00 -15.53
CA GLY A 307 -31.49 -46.70 -16.71
C GLY A 307 -32.97 -46.46 -16.98
N GLY A 308 -33.62 -45.59 -16.19
CA GLY A 308 -35.06 -45.34 -16.26
C GLY A 308 -35.92 -46.43 -15.61
N GLU A 309 -35.31 -47.43 -14.98
CA GLU A 309 -36.00 -48.49 -14.27
C GLU A 309 -36.81 -47.94 -13.08
N LEU A 310 -37.93 -48.58 -12.79
CA LEU A 310 -38.73 -48.30 -11.60
C LEU A 310 -37.97 -48.77 -10.34
N LEU A 311 -37.52 -47.83 -9.51
CA LEU A 311 -36.81 -48.12 -8.26
C LEU A 311 -37.68 -47.96 -7.02
N GLY A 312 -38.65 -47.03 -7.05
CA GLY A 312 -39.42 -46.72 -5.87
C GLY A 312 -40.53 -45.71 -6.11
N ILE A 313 -41.23 -45.39 -5.03
CA ILE A 313 -42.22 -44.31 -4.98
C ILE A 313 -42.08 -43.53 -3.68
N VAL A 314 -42.22 -42.21 -3.77
CA VAL A 314 -42.27 -41.32 -2.61
C VAL A 314 -43.66 -40.73 -2.53
N SER A 315 -44.26 -40.79 -1.34
CA SER A 315 -45.56 -40.18 -1.06
C SER A 315 -45.43 -39.01 -0.08
N GLN A 316 -46.46 -38.16 0.01
CA GLN A 316 -46.53 -37.14 1.06
C GLN A 316 -46.41 -37.76 2.47
N THR A 317 -46.98 -38.94 2.71
CA THR A 317 -46.80 -39.68 3.97
C THR A 317 -45.33 -40.03 4.22
N SER A 318 -44.62 -40.51 3.19
CA SER A 318 -43.20 -40.86 3.27
C SER A 318 -42.34 -39.64 3.64
N LEU A 319 -42.67 -38.46 3.10
CA LEU A 319 -41.97 -37.21 3.45
C LEU A 319 -42.22 -36.80 4.92
N LEU A 320 -43.44 -37.00 5.44
CA LEU A 320 -43.78 -36.68 6.83
C LEU A 320 -43.19 -37.66 7.86
N GLN A 321 -42.77 -38.87 7.44
CA GLN A 321 -42.12 -39.84 8.34
C GLN A 321 -40.79 -39.34 8.91
N VAL A 322 -40.14 -38.39 8.24
CA VAL A 322 -38.90 -37.75 8.70
C VAL A 322 -39.13 -36.83 9.90
N LEU A 323 -40.36 -36.36 10.10
CA LEU A 323 -40.73 -35.44 11.18
C LEU A 323 -41.03 -36.18 12.50
N ASN A 324 -40.35 -37.29 12.76
CA ASN A 324 -40.46 -37.99 14.02
C ASN A 324 -39.74 -37.19 15.12
N PRO A 325 -40.36 -36.91 16.28
CA PRO A 325 -39.72 -36.24 17.41
C PRO A 325 -38.33 -36.81 17.74
N ALA A 326 -38.16 -38.15 17.68
CA ALA A 326 -36.88 -38.80 17.94
C ALA A 326 -35.75 -38.37 16.98
N ASP A 327 -36.05 -38.20 15.69
CA ASP A 327 -35.09 -37.78 14.66
C ASP A 327 -34.72 -36.28 14.81
N MET A 328 -35.65 -35.47 15.34
CA MET A 328 -35.42 -34.04 15.57
C MET A 328 -34.46 -33.77 16.73
N TYR A 329 -34.52 -34.55 17.81
CA TYR A 329 -33.60 -34.38 18.94
C TYR A 329 -32.14 -34.55 18.50
N GLY A 330 -31.85 -35.53 17.63
CA GLY A 330 -30.49 -35.73 17.11
C GLY A 330 -29.97 -34.55 16.27
N VAL A 331 -30.84 -33.91 15.48
CA VAL A 331 -30.44 -32.73 14.69
C VAL A 331 -30.21 -31.50 15.57
N ILE A 332 -31.03 -31.33 16.61
CA ILE A 332 -30.85 -30.24 17.58
C ILE A 332 -29.52 -30.40 18.32
N GLU A 333 -29.17 -31.62 18.73
CA GLU A 333 -27.90 -31.91 19.42
C GLU A 333 -26.68 -31.59 18.55
N VAL A 334 -26.69 -32.02 17.28
CA VAL A 334 -25.61 -31.71 16.32
C VAL A 334 -25.50 -30.19 16.07
N LEU A 335 -26.63 -29.50 15.94
CA LEU A 335 -26.63 -28.04 15.75
C LEU A 335 -26.14 -27.31 17.00
N GLN A 336 -26.53 -27.75 18.19
CA GLN A 336 -26.03 -27.18 19.46
C GLN A 336 -24.53 -27.35 19.58
N GLN A 337 -24.00 -28.53 19.27
CA GLN A 337 -22.56 -28.78 19.27
C GLN A 337 -21.81 -27.87 18.29
N ALA A 338 -22.32 -27.75 17.05
CA ALA A 338 -21.70 -26.89 16.04
C ALA A 338 -21.73 -25.39 16.45
N VAL A 339 -22.81 -24.94 17.08
CA VAL A 339 -22.91 -23.56 17.60
C VAL A 339 -21.93 -23.34 18.75
N GLU A 340 -21.79 -24.31 19.66
CA GLU A 340 -20.87 -24.22 20.80
C GLU A 340 -19.41 -24.14 20.31
N GLU A 341 -19.00 -25.03 19.40
CA GLU A 341 -17.66 -25.02 18.79
C GLU A 341 -17.35 -23.68 18.08
N ARG A 342 -18.32 -23.14 17.34
CA ARG A 342 -18.18 -21.84 16.66
C ARG A 342 -18.04 -20.70 17.67
N THR A 343 -18.85 -20.71 18.72
CA THR A 343 -18.83 -19.71 19.80
C THR A 343 -17.48 -19.71 20.50
N GLN A 344 -16.93 -20.89 20.80
CA GLN A 344 -15.64 -21.04 21.45
C GLN A 344 -14.49 -20.53 20.56
N THR A 345 -14.53 -20.84 19.27
CA THR A 345 -13.57 -20.31 18.28
C THR A 345 -13.62 -18.78 18.20
N LEU A 346 -14.83 -18.21 18.23
CA LEU A 346 -15.04 -16.77 18.20
C LEU A 346 -14.52 -16.08 19.46
N ASN A 347 -14.69 -16.70 20.63
CA ASN A 347 -14.16 -16.18 21.89
C ASN A 347 -12.62 -16.20 21.91
N ASN A 348 -12.01 -17.30 21.47
CA ASN A 348 -10.55 -17.42 21.38
C ASN A 348 -9.94 -16.37 20.44
N THR A 349 -10.57 -16.14 19.29
CA THR A 349 -10.13 -15.10 18.33
C THR A 349 -10.32 -13.69 18.88
N ASN A 350 -11.44 -13.40 19.55
CA ASN A 350 -11.65 -12.11 20.21
C ASN A 350 -10.61 -11.82 21.28
N GLU A 351 -10.25 -12.80 22.12
CA GLU A 351 -9.20 -12.60 23.13
C GLU A 351 -7.83 -12.33 22.50
N ARG A 352 -7.48 -13.05 21.43
CA ARG A 352 -6.26 -12.81 20.68
C ARG A 352 -6.22 -11.38 20.11
N LEU A 353 -7.31 -10.93 19.47
CA LEU A 353 -7.39 -9.58 18.93
C LEU A 353 -7.27 -8.52 20.03
N ARG A 354 -7.91 -8.73 21.19
CA ARG A 354 -7.77 -7.83 22.35
C ARG A 354 -6.32 -7.71 22.82
N ARG A 355 -5.56 -8.82 22.83
CA ARG A 355 -4.12 -8.81 23.14
C ARG A 355 -3.32 -8.02 22.10
N GLU A 356 -3.49 -8.31 20.82
CA GLU A 356 -2.80 -7.60 19.73
C GLU A 356 -3.09 -6.09 19.73
N ILE A 357 -4.34 -5.69 19.99
CA ILE A 357 -4.72 -4.27 20.13
C ILE A 357 -4.00 -3.61 21.30
N SER A 358 -3.91 -4.27 22.46
CA SER A 358 -3.20 -3.73 23.62
C SER A 358 -1.71 -3.57 23.35
N GLU A 359 -1.08 -4.51 22.65
CA GLU A 359 0.34 -4.43 22.29
C GLU A 359 0.62 -3.30 21.30
N ARG A 360 -0.20 -3.19 20.25
CA ARG A 360 -0.09 -2.09 19.28
C ARG A 360 -0.22 -0.73 19.93
N LYS A 361 -1.17 -0.57 20.86
CA LYS A 361 -1.36 0.69 21.58
C LYS A 361 -0.13 1.11 22.40
N ARG A 362 0.51 0.16 23.10
CA ARG A 362 1.76 0.42 23.83
C ARG A 362 2.90 0.81 22.88
N ALA A 363 3.03 0.12 21.75
CA ALA A 363 4.05 0.41 20.76
C ALA A 363 3.87 1.81 20.13
N GLU A 364 2.62 2.19 19.85
CA GLU A 364 2.28 3.51 19.32
C GLU A 364 2.58 4.64 20.32
N GLU A 365 2.28 4.44 21.60
CA GLU A 365 2.64 5.38 22.67
C GLU A 365 4.17 5.52 22.81
N ALA A 366 4.92 4.42 22.78
CA ALA A 366 6.38 4.45 22.83
C ALA A 366 6.99 5.16 21.60
N LEU A 367 6.44 4.92 20.41
CA LEU A 367 6.87 5.57 19.18
C LEU A 367 6.62 7.09 19.24
N ARG A 368 5.45 7.49 19.76
CA ARG A 368 5.12 8.90 19.96
C ARG A 368 6.08 9.59 20.92
N GLN A 369 6.40 8.96 22.05
CA GLN A 369 7.38 9.50 22.99
C GLN A 369 8.77 9.65 22.35
N ALA A 370 9.25 8.61 21.65
CA ALA A 370 10.52 8.66 20.95
C ALA A 370 10.56 9.77 19.87
N HIS A 371 9.45 10.00 19.17
CA HIS A 371 9.33 11.07 18.18
C HIS A 371 9.41 12.46 18.82
N ASP A 372 8.70 12.67 19.92
CA ASP A 372 8.71 13.94 20.66
C ASP A 372 10.12 14.26 21.24
N ASP A 373 10.80 13.24 21.76
CA ASP A 373 12.18 13.39 22.27
C ASP A 373 13.17 13.68 21.15
N LEU A 374 13.08 12.99 20.01
CA LEU A 374 13.93 13.26 18.85
C LEU A 374 13.70 14.69 18.33
N LYS A 375 12.45 15.15 18.29
CA LYS A 375 12.13 16.51 17.88
C LYS A 375 12.81 17.55 18.77
N LYS A 376 12.76 17.39 20.10
CA LYS A 376 13.48 18.26 21.04
C LYS A 376 14.99 18.24 20.80
N GLN A 377 15.57 17.05 20.61
CA GLN A 377 17.00 16.93 20.34
C GLN A 377 17.40 17.63 19.03
N VAL A 378 16.59 17.51 17.98
CA VAL A 378 16.82 18.20 16.70
C VAL A 378 16.75 19.71 16.91
N GLU A 379 15.73 20.23 17.60
CA GLU A 379 15.60 21.66 17.90
C GLU A 379 16.81 22.19 18.70
N GLU A 380 17.24 21.48 19.74
CA GLU A 380 18.41 21.83 20.54
C GLU A 380 19.71 21.83 19.71
N ARG A 381 19.92 20.77 18.91
CA ARG A 381 21.11 20.65 18.05
C ARG A 381 21.13 21.71 16.96
N THR A 382 20.00 21.99 16.33
CA THR A 382 19.88 23.06 15.34
C THR A 382 20.21 24.41 15.99
N ALA A 383 19.69 24.70 17.19
CA ALA A 383 20.02 25.93 17.90
C ALA A 383 21.53 26.03 18.24
N GLN A 384 22.14 24.93 18.69
CA GLN A 384 23.60 24.87 18.95
C GLN A 384 24.40 25.12 17.67
N LEU A 385 24.05 24.45 16.55
CA LEU A 385 24.68 24.62 15.25
C LEU A 385 24.55 26.06 14.73
N THR A 386 23.38 26.68 14.87
CA THR A 386 23.17 28.08 14.48
C THR A 386 24.06 29.02 15.29
N ARG A 387 24.18 28.81 16.61
CA ARG A 387 25.08 29.59 17.47
C ARG A 387 26.55 29.40 17.07
N ALA A 388 26.99 28.16 16.89
CA ALA A 388 28.36 27.85 16.47
C ALA A 388 28.69 28.47 15.11
N ASN A 389 27.77 28.38 14.15
CA ASN A 389 27.94 29.01 12.84
C ASN A 389 28.01 30.54 12.91
N ALA A 390 27.25 31.18 13.79
CA ALA A 390 27.33 32.63 14.00
C ALA A 390 28.71 33.03 14.57
N LEU A 391 29.21 32.29 15.57
CA LEU A 391 30.53 32.53 16.15
C LEU A 391 31.67 32.31 15.14
N LEU A 392 31.63 31.23 14.36
CA LEU A 392 32.63 30.96 13.33
C LEU A 392 32.63 32.03 12.24
N LYS A 393 31.46 32.52 11.83
CA LYS A 393 31.38 33.66 10.89
C LYS A 393 32.04 34.92 11.46
N GLN A 394 31.88 35.18 12.76
CA GLN A 394 32.52 36.30 13.42
C GLN A 394 34.05 36.14 13.47
N ASP A 395 34.56 34.96 13.85
CA ASP A 395 36.01 34.67 13.88
C ASP A 395 36.65 34.81 12.49
N ILE A 396 35.96 34.36 11.44
CA ILE A 396 36.43 34.54 10.05
C ILE A 396 36.56 36.02 9.69
N ILE A 397 35.57 36.85 10.04
CA ILE A 397 35.62 38.30 9.77
C ILE A 397 36.78 38.94 10.54
N GLU A 398 37.00 38.54 11.79
CA GLU A 398 38.09 39.06 12.61
C GLU A 398 39.46 38.65 12.07
N ARG A 399 39.66 37.38 11.73
CA ARG A 399 40.89 36.89 11.09
C ARG A 399 41.18 37.61 9.79
N GLN A 400 40.18 37.85 8.95
CA GLN A 400 40.34 38.60 7.70
C GLN A 400 40.80 40.04 7.95
N ARG A 401 40.26 40.70 9.00
CA ARG A 401 40.71 42.05 9.38
C ARG A 401 42.16 42.05 9.89
N VAL A 402 42.52 41.09 10.73
CA VAL A 402 43.88 40.93 11.24
C VAL A 402 44.86 40.65 10.11
N GLU A 403 44.52 39.75 9.18
CA GLU A 403 45.36 39.43 8.02
C GLU A 403 45.53 40.64 7.09
N ALA A 404 44.47 41.41 6.84
CA ALA A 404 44.55 42.63 6.05
C ALA A 404 45.46 43.69 6.71
N ALA A 405 45.32 43.90 8.02
CA ALA A 405 46.16 44.82 8.79
C ALA A 405 47.62 44.37 8.81
N LEU A 406 47.87 43.06 8.97
CA LEU A 406 49.21 42.48 8.93
C LEU A 406 49.86 42.70 7.56
N ARG A 407 49.16 42.39 6.45
CA ARG A 407 49.66 42.63 5.09
C ARG A 407 50.00 44.11 4.86
N GLN A 408 49.20 45.03 5.39
CA GLN A 408 49.47 46.46 5.30
C GLN A 408 50.75 46.84 6.10
N SER A 409 50.89 46.35 7.32
CA SER A 409 52.08 46.61 8.15
C SER A 409 53.34 46.01 7.53
N GLU A 410 53.27 44.81 6.95
CA GLU A 410 54.39 44.20 6.23
C GLU A 410 54.79 45.00 5.00
N ALA A 411 53.82 45.53 4.24
CA ALA A 411 54.09 46.40 3.11
C ALA A 411 54.77 47.70 3.55
N GLN A 412 54.27 48.34 4.62
CA GLN A 412 54.88 49.54 5.19
C GLN A 412 56.29 49.28 5.72
N SER A 413 56.51 48.16 6.41
CA SER A 413 57.84 47.79 6.91
C SER A 413 58.81 47.54 5.76
N LYS A 414 58.38 46.84 4.69
CA LYS A 414 59.20 46.66 3.49
C LYS A 414 59.56 48.00 2.84
N GLU A 415 58.61 48.91 2.72
CA GLU A 415 58.85 50.27 2.17
C GLU A 415 59.82 51.08 3.05
N GLN A 416 59.68 51.01 4.37
CA GLN A 416 60.61 51.66 5.30
C GLN A 416 62.02 51.07 5.19
N THR A 417 62.14 49.75 5.09
CA THR A 417 63.44 49.07 4.93
C THR A 417 64.11 49.50 3.63
N THR A 418 63.41 49.51 2.48
CA THR A 418 64.00 49.94 1.21
C THR A 418 64.40 51.41 1.25
N LYS A 419 63.61 52.29 1.87
CA LYS A 419 63.95 53.70 2.04
C LYS A 419 65.16 53.90 2.97
N LEU A 420 65.25 53.11 4.05
CA LEU A 420 66.38 53.15 4.97
C LEU A 420 67.66 52.67 4.28
N GLU A 421 67.60 51.57 3.51
CA GLU A 421 68.72 51.09 2.70
C GLU A 421 69.23 52.16 1.73
N GLN A 422 68.33 52.85 1.02
CA GLN A 422 68.68 53.97 0.14
C GLN A 422 69.35 55.11 0.91
N THR A 423 68.80 55.48 2.08
CA THR A 423 69.34 56.56 2.91
C THR A 423 70.74 56.20 3.44
N VAL A 424 70.96 54.95 3.84
CA VAL A 424 72.27 54.46 4.29
C VAL A 424 73.28 54.51 3.15
N GLN A 425 72.91 54.08 1.94
CA GLN A 425 73.80 54.16 0.78
C GLN A 425 74.16 55.62 0.44
N GLU A 426 73.19 56.53 0.51
CA GLU A 426 73.42 57.95 0.27
C GLU A 426 74.35 58.56 1.32
N LEU A 427 74.10 58.29 2.61
CA LEU A 427 74.96 58.74 3.70
C LEU A 427 76.40 58.22 3.57
N GLN A 428 76.59 56.94 3.24
CA GLN A 428 77.92 56.38 3.00
C GLN A 428 78.65 57.11 1.88
N LYS A 429 77.95 57.40 0.78
CA LYS A 429 78.51 58.16 -0.34
C LYS A 429 78.88 59.59 0.06
N THR A 430 78.03 60.27 0.83
CA THR A 430 78.32 61.62 1.33
C THR A 430 79.49 61.62 2.32
N GLN A 431 79.59 60.64 3.21
CA GLN A 431 80.68 60.51 4.16
C GLN A 431 82.02 60.32 3.45
N ALA A 432 82.07 59.46 2.42
CA ALA A 432 83.28 59.26 1.61
C ALA A 432 83.76 60.57 0.96
N GLN A 433 82.84 61.37 0.42
CA GLN A 433 83.15 62.67 -0.18
C GLN A 433 83.66 63.70 0.86
N LEU A 434 83.11 63.69 2.08
CA LEU A 434 83.57 64.60 3.14
C LEU A 434 84.97 64.25 3.62
N ILE A 435 85.28 62.96 3.80
CA ILE A 435 86.62 62.51 4.20
C ILE A 435 87.67 62.93 3.17
N GLU A 436 87.37 62.76 1.88
CA GLU A 436 88.27 63.19 0.80
C GLU A 436 88.49 64.71 0.82
N LYS A 437 87.41 65.48 1.00
CA LYS A 437 87.47 66.95 1.09
C LYS A 437 88.28 67.44 2.30
N GLU A 438 88.14 66.79 3.46
CA GLU A 438 88.86 67.16 4.69
C GLU A 438 90.36 66.86 4.58
N LYS A 439 90.73 65.71 3.99
CA LYS A 439 92.13 65.36 3.70
C LYS A 439 92.82 66.40 2.80
N MET A 440 92.14 66.88 1.76
CA MET A 440 92.70 67.90 0.88
C MET A 440 92.85 69.26 1.58
N SER A 441 91.89 69.63 2.43
CA SER A 441 91.95 70.89 3.18
C SER A 441 93.09 70.92 4.19
N THR A 442 93.29 69.83 4.94
CA THR A 442 94.39 69.71 5.91
C THR A 442 95.75 69.68 5.22
N LEU A 443 95.87 68.96 4.09
CA LEU A 443 97.09 68.96 3.29
C LEU A 443 97.42 70.37 2.75
N GLY A 444 96.42 71.10 2.26
CA GLY A 444 96.59 72.46 1.75
C GLY A 444 97.08 73.46 2.80
N GLN A 445 96.56 73.38 4.04
CA GLN A 445 97.00 74.24 5.15
C GLN A 445 98.45 73.94 5.57
N MET A 446 98.81 72.67 5.69
CA MET A 446 100.14 72.27 6.12
C MET A 446 101.22 72.67 5.11
N VAL A 447 100.95 72.49 3.82
CA VAL A 447 101.87 72.92 2.74
C VAL A 447 102.09 74.43 2.77
N SER A 448 101.05 75.22 3.03
CA SER A 448 101.16 76.68 3.08
C SER A 448 102.05 77.15 4.24
N ALA A 449 101.91 76.55 5.43
CA ALA A 449 102.73 76.88 6.60
C ALA A 449 104.21 76.53 6.38
N VAL A 450 104.49 75.29 5.94
CA VAL A 450 105.87 74.85 5.65
C VAL A 450 106.53 75.73 4.58
N THR A 451 105.76 76.14 3.56
CA THR A 451 106.28 77.03 2.53
C THR A 451 106.70 78.38 3.11
N GLN A 452 105.90 78.97 4.00
CA GLN A 452 106.25 80.26 4.61
C GLN A 452 107.49 80.16 5.50
N GLU A 453 107.58 79.11 6.32
CA GLU A 453 108.71 78.95 7.24
C GLU A 453 110.04 78.71 6.54
N ILE A 454 110.06 77.99 5.41
CA ILE A 454 111.30 77.76 4.64
C ILE A 454 111.65 78.96 3.76
N ASN A 455 110.66 79.65 3.20
CA ASN A 455 110.91 80.78 2.30
C ASN A 455 111.57 81.96 3.03
N ASN A 456 111.29 82.14 4.33
CA ASN A 456 111.88 83.20 5.14
C ASN A 456 113.42 83.10 5.22
N PRO A 457 114.04 82.04 5.77
CA PRO A 457 115.50 81.91 5.83
C PRO A 457 116.15 81.90 4.45
N ILE A 458 115.49 81.33 3.43
CA ILE A 458 116.04 81.31 2.06
C ILE A 458 116.10 82.70 1.44
N ASN A 459 115.09 83.55 1.64
CA ASN A 459 115.14 84.92 1.16
C ASN A 459 116.24 85.73 1.86
N PHE A 460 116.47 85.49 3.16
CA PHE A 460 117.60 86.11 3.87
C PHE A 460 118.95 85.66 3.31
N ILE A 461 119.13 84.35 3.06
CA ILE A 461 120.37 83.81 2.48
C ILE A 461 120.58 84.36 1.07
N TYR A 462 119.59 84.24 0.19
CA TYR A 462 119.66 84.71 -1.19
C TYR A 462 119.97 86.20 -1.28
N GLY A 463 119.27 87.03 -0.49
CA GLY A 463 119.46 88.47 -0.47
C GLY A 463 120.86 88.86 -0.01
N ASN A 464 121.37 88.24 1.06
CA ASN A 464 122.71 88.55 1.56
C ASN A 464 123.82 88.05 0.64
N LEU A 465 123.65 86.91 -0.03
CA LEU A 465 124.65 86.37 -0.96
C LEU A 465 124.91 87.30 -2.14
N THR A 466 123.88 87.98 -2.64
CA THR A 466 124.04 88.97 -3.72
C THR A 466 124.95 90.13 -3.30
N TYR A 467 124.75 90.69 -2.11
CA TYR A 467 125.59 91.78 -1.60
C TYR A 467 126.98 91.29 -1.21
N ALA A 468 127.09 90.13 -0.57
CA ALA A 468 128.38 89.53 -0.22
C ALA A 468 129.24 89.26 -1.46
N GLY A 469 128.63 88.79 -2.56
CA GLY A 469 129.30 88.64 -3.85
C GLY A 469 129.91 89.94 -4.35
N GLN A 470 129.14 91.04 -4.33
CA GLN A 470 129.63 92.36 -4.73
C GLN A 470 130.76 92.87 -3.83
N TYR A 471 130.62 92.75 -2.50
CA TYR A 471 131.66 93.17 -1.56
C TYR A 471 132.97 92.39 -1.76
N VAL A 472 132.87 91.09 -2.05
CA VAL A 472 134.05 90.28 -2.37
C VAL A 472 134.69 90.74 -3.68
N GLU A 473 133.91 90.98 -4.73
CA GLU A 473 134.45 91.50 -6.00
C GLU A 473 135.19 92.83 -5.81
N ASP A 474 134.60 93.77 -5.06
CA ASP A 474 135.21 95.07 -4.76
C ASP A 474 136.51 94.94 -3.94
N LEU A 475 136.52 94.05 -2.93
CA LEU A 475 137.71 93.78 -2.10
C LEU A 475 138.83 93.13 -2.92
N LEU A 476 138.50 92.15 -3.77
CA LEU A 476 139.47 91.50 -4.65
C LEU A 476 140.04 92.49 -5.66
N LEU A 477 139.22 93.40 -6.20
CA LEU A 477 139.66 94.46 -7.09
C LEU A 477 140.61 95.44 -6.37
N LEU A 478 140.27 95.87 -5.15
CA LEU A 478 141.14 96.73 -4.35
C LEU A 478 142.49 96.06 -4.06
N LEU A 479 142.48 94.78 -3.66
CA LEU A 479 143.70 93.99 -3.45
C LEU A 479 144.53 93.88 -4.72
N GLN A 480 143.90 93.76 -5.89
CA GLN A 480 144.58 93.72 -7.18
C GLN A 480 145.23 95.06 -7.53
N VAL A 481 144.56 96.18 -7.25
CA VAL A 481 145.12 97.54 -7.40
C VAL A 481 146.29 97.76 -6.45
N TYR A 482 146.17 97.32 -5.20
CA TYR A 482 147.23 97.42 -4.20
C TYR A 482 148.48 96.63 -4.62
N ALA A 483 148.29 95.37 -5.04
CA ALA A 483 149.37 94.51 -5.53
C ALA A 483 150.10 95.10 -6.76
N LYS A 484 149.40 95.86 -7.61
CA LYS A 484 150.01 96.48 -8.81
C LYS A 484 150.91 97.67 -8.47
N ASN A 485 150.56 98.46 -7.46
CA ASN A 485 151.28 99.70 -7.12
C ASN A 485 152.43 99.47 -6.12
N TYR A 486 152.39 98.37 -5.35
CA TYR A 486 153.46 97.94 -4.44
C TYR A 486 153.99 96.55 -4.85
N PRO A 487 154.79 96.44 -5.93
CA PRO A 487 155.27 95.15 -6.44
C PRO A 487 156.31 94.46 -5.55
N GLN A 488 156.90 95.17 -4.59
CA GLN A 488 157.71 94.60 -3.52
C GLN A 488 157.11 94.98 -2.16
N PRO A 489 156.18 94.17 -1.62
CA PRO A 489 155.64 94.40 -0.29
C PRO A 489 156.71 94.19 0.78
N ALA A 490 156.54 94.81 1.95
CA ALA A 490 157.39 94.52 3.11
C ALA A 490 157.22 93.06 3.53
N ASP A 491 158.28 92.46 4.10
CA ASP A 491 158.33 91.03 4.43
C ASP A 491 157.11 90.56 5.27
N GLU A 492 156.65 91.39 6.22
CA GLU A 492 155.46 91.13 7.04
C GLU A 492 154.18 90.93 6.21
N VAL A 493 154.03 91.66 5.09
CA VAL A 493 152.85 91.56 4.22
C VAL A 493 152.95 90.34 3.29
N GLN A 494 154.16 89.99 2.86
CA GLN A 494 154.38 88.82 2.00
C GLN A 494 154.15 87.51 2.76
N GLU A 495 154.63 87.42 4.01
CA GLU A 495 154.43 86.25 4.87
C GLU A 495 152.93 85.99 5.10
N GLU A 496 152.14 87.05 5.28
CA GLU A 496 150.70 86.91 5.49
C GLU A 496 149.94 86.55 4.20
N ILE A 497 150.35 87.09 3.04
CA ILE A 497 149.80 86.72 1.72
C ILE A 497 149.97 85.22 1.45
N ASP A 498 151.16 84.68 1.77
CA ASP A 498 151.48 83.27 1.60
C ASP A 498 150.75 82.42 2.64
N THR A 499 150.64 82.90 3.89
CA THR A 499 149.93 82.19 4.97
C THR A 499 148.45 81.98 4.67
N ILE A 500 147.78 82.97 4.09
CA ILE A 500 146.36 82.85 3.71
C ILE A 500 146.15 82.20 2.32
N ASP A 501 147.22 81.96 1.55
CA ASP A 501 147.17 81.56 0.13
C ASP A 501 146.18 82.43 -0.67
N LEU A 502 146.54 83.73 -0.77
CA LEU A 502 145.64 84.72 -1.34
C LEU A 502 145.21 84.41 -2.78
N ASP A 503 146.07 83.75 -3.57
CA ASP A 503 145.77 83.40 -4.96
C ASP A 503 144.75 82.26 -5.09
N PHE A 504 144.73 81.33 -4.13
CA PHE A 504 143.64 80.36 -4.03
C PHE A 504 142.32 81.05 -3.64
N ILE A 505 142.33 81.87 -2.59
CA ILE A 505 141.12 82.57 -2.09
C ILE A 505 140.49 83.45 -3.18
N LYS A 506 141.31 84.23 -3.92
CA LYS A 506 140.87 85.06 -5.05
C LYS A 506 140.05 84.28 -6.07
N LYS A 507 140.42 83.02 -6.33
CA LYS A 507 139.76 82.17 -7.35
C LYS A 507 138.56 81.41 -6.81
N ASP A 508 138.60 80.98 -5.55
CA ASP A 508 137.61 80.06 -5.00
C ASP A 508 136.43 80.78 -4.34
N LEU A 509 136.69 81.92 -3.66
CA LEU A 509 135.66 82.66 -2.94
C LEU A 509 134.49 83.11 -3.83
N PRO A 510 134.69 83.63 -5.06
CA PRO A 510 133.58 83.94 -5.96
C PRO A 510 132.78 82.68 -6.39
N LYS A 511 133.45 81.53 -6.56
CA LYS A 511 132.79 80.28 -6.95
C LYS A 511 131.92 79.72 -5.83
N ILE A 512 132.38 79.81 -4.58
CA ILE A 512 131.61 79.40 -3.41
C ILE A 512 130.31 80.23 -3.32
N LEU A 513 130.40 81.55 -3.43
CA LEU A 513 129.22 82.42 -3.39
C LEU A 513 128.26 82.13 -4.54
N GLY A 514 128.78 81.91 -5.76
CA GLY A 514 127.96 81.51 -6.91
C GLY A 514 127.24 80.16 -6.71
N SER A 515 127.91 79.18 -6.09
CA SER A 515 127.29 77.89 -5.75
C SER A 515 126.16 78.03 -4.73
N MET A 516 126.36 78.85 -3.69
CA MET A 516 125.34 79.13 -2.68
C MET A 516 124.13 79.86 -3.27
N GLN A 517 124.35 80.80 -4.20
CA GLN A 517 123.28 81.52 -4.91
C GLN A 517 122.37 80.55 -5.68
N LEU A 518 122.98 79.64 -6.45
CA LEU A 518 122.26 78.66 -7.27
C LEU A 518 121.48 77.65 -6.42
N GLY A 519 122.04 77.28 -5.26
CA GLY A 519 121.35 76.46 -4.25
C GLY A 519 120.11 77.16 -3.68
N ALA A 520 120.23 78.43 -3.32
CA ALA A 520 119.12 79.22 -2.78
C ALA A 520 117.98 79.41 -3.81
N ASP A 521 118.31 79.66 -5.09
CA ASP A 521 117.31 79.79 -6.16
C ASP A 521 116.51 78.50 -6.39
N ARG A 522 117.18 77.34 -6.34
CA ARG A 522 116.52 76.06 -6.53
C ARG A 522 115.50 75.77 -5.43
N ILE A 523 115.83 76.07 -4.18
CA ILE A 523 114.91 75.90 -3.05
C ILE A 523 113.72 76.85 -3.19
N ARG A 524 113.96 78.10 -3.54
CA ARG A 524 112.89 79.09 -3.78
C ARG A 524 111.91 78.63 -4.88
N ASN A 525 112.41 78.09 -5.98
CA ASN A 525 111.57 77.60 -7.07
C ASN A 525 110.73 76.37 -6.66
N LEU A 526 111.29 75.42 -5.91
CA LEU A 526 110.54 74.27 -5.38
C LEU A 526 109.38 74.71 -4.47
N LEU A 527 109.61 75.72 -3.63
CA LEU A 527 108.58 76.29 -2.75
C LEU A 527 107.44 76.95 -3.55
N LEU A 528 107.74 77.59 -4.67
CA LEU A 528 106.71 78.16 -5.56
C LEU A 528 105.82 77.07 -6.20
N TYR A 529 106.41 75.94 -6.60
CA TYR A 529 105.65 74.81 -7.12
C TYR A 529 104.73 74.17 -6.06
N LEU A 530 105.23 73.94 -4.83
CA LEU A 530 104.42 73.38 -3.74
C LEU A 530 103.22 74.26 -3.39
N ARG A 531 103.44 75.58 -3.30
CA ARG A 531 102.39 76.56 -2.99
C ARG A 531 101.31 76.66 -4.06
N ASN A 532 101.68 76.48 -5.33
CA ASN A 532 100.72 76.50 -6.42
C ASN A 532 99.92 75.19 -6.45
N PHE A 533 100.56 74.04 -6.25
CA PHE A 533 99.87 72.74 -6.18
C PHE A 533 98.80 72.72 -5.08
N SER A 534 99.08 73.24 -3.89
CA SER A 534 98.11 73.30 -2.80
C SER A 534 96.93 74.26 -3.02
N ARG A 535 97.02 75.19 -4.00
CA ARG A 535 95.96 76.16 -4.34
C ARG A 535 95.15 75.78 -5.57
N VAL A 536 95.68 74.95 -6.47
CA VAL A 536 95.08 74.70 -7.80
C VAL A 536 93.80 73.86 -7.74
N GLU A 537 93.51 73.13 -6.65
CA GLU A 537 92.22 72.44 -6.51
C GLU A 537 91.04 73.35 -6.11
N ASP A 538 91.29 74.53 -5.54
CA ASP A 538 90.21 75.51 -5.29
C ASP A 538 89.75 76.20 -6.59
N ILE A 539 90.60 76.26 -7.62
CA ILE A 539 90.25 76.85 -8.93
C ILE A 539 89.37 75.87 -9.74
N HIS A 540 89.53 74.55 -9.58
CA HIS A 540 88.67 73.57 -10.24
C HIS A 540 87.20 73.58 -9.75
N LYS A 541 86.89 74.16 -8.58
CA LYS A 541 85.51 74.32 -8.09
C LYS A 541 84.72 75.42 -8.79
N ILE A 542 85.37 76.49 -9.29
CA ILE A 542 84.65 77.60 -9.94
C ILE A 542 84.24 77.22 -11.38
N THR A 543 84.99 76.34 -12.04
CA THR A 543 84.67 75.94 -13.42
C THR A 543 83.60 74.84 -13.51
N SER A 544 83.52 73.91 -12.54
CA SER A 544 82.50 72.85 -12.54
C SER A 544 81.09 73.33 -12.14
N ALA A 545 81.00 74.41 -11.35
CA ALA A 545 79.72 75.01 -10.96
C ALA A 545 78.98 75.63 -12.18
N ASN A 546 79.72 76.20 -13.15
CA ASN A 546 79.13 76.84 -14.33
C ASN A 546 78.69 75.85 -15.43
N VAL A 547 79.18 74.59 -15.43
CA VAL A 547 78.78 73.60 -16.44
C VAL A 547 77.47 72.90 -16.06
N LYS A 548 77.23 72.58 -14.78
CA LYS A 548 75.96 71.97 -14.34
C LYS A 548 74.75 72.91 -14.48
N GLN A 549 74.91 74.19 -14.17
CA GLN A 549 73.84 75.18 -14.29
C GLN A 549 73.44 75.47 -15.76
N ARG A 550 74.35 75.22 -16.72
CA ARG A 550 74.06 75.29 -18.17
C ARG A 550 73.34 74.06 -18.73
N VAL A 551 73.50 72.88 -18.11
CA VAL A 551 72.81 71.65 -18.55
C VAL A 551 71.36 71.62 -18.04
N GLU A 552 71.11 72.05 -16.80
CA GLU A 552 69.75 72.11 -16.24
C GLU A 552 68.84 73.12 -16.97
N ASN A 553 69.37 74.30 -17.34
CA ASN A 553 68.61 75.27 -18.12
C ASN A 553 68.28 74.81 -19.56
N LYS A 554 68.99 73.81 -20.10
CA LYS A 554 68.69 73.23 -21.41
C LYS A 554 67.64 72.11 -21.32
N ALA A 555 67.55 71.40 -20.20
CA ALA A 555 66.53 70.39 -19.96
C ALA A 555 65.14 70.99 -19.70
N ILE A 556 65.06 72.11 -18.99
CA ILE A 556 63.78 72.79 -18.70
C ILE A 556 63.12 73.36 -19.99
N LYS A 557 63.91 73.74 -21.00
CA LYS A 557 63.36 74.16 -22.31
C LYS A 557 62.79 73.01 -23.16
N ASN A 558 63.21 71.77 -22.95
CA ASN A 558 62.69 70.61 -23.70
C ASN A 558 61.40 70.02 -23.09
N SER A 559 61.05 70.38 -21.86
CA SER A 559 59.79 69.97 -21.22
C SER A 559 58.55 70.71 -21.75
N HIS A 560 58.73 71.81 -22.48
CA HIS A 560 57.61 72.66 -22.92
C HIS A 560 56.98 72.24 -24.27
N TYR A 561 57.47 71.18 -24.93
CA TYR A 561 57.06 70.81 -26.29
C TYR A 561 56.37 69.44 -26.45
N LEU A 562 56.06 68.70 -25.39
CA LEU A 562 55.43 67.37 -25.50
C LEU A 562 54.17 67.13 -24.64
N ASN A 563 53.63 68.18 -24.01
CA ASN A 563 52.28 68.15 -23.43
C ASN A 563 51.43 69.22 -24.10
N PHE A 564 50.88 68.91 -25.27
CA PHE A 564 49.60 69.39 -25.76
C PHE A 564 48.97 68.36 -26.69
#